data_AF-A0A4R2KZF1-F1
#
_entry.id   AF-A0A4R2KZF1-F1
#
_cell.length_a   1.000
_cell.length_b   1.000
_cell.length_c   1.000
_cell.angle_alpha   90.00
_cell.angle_beta   90.00
_cell.angle_gamma   90.00
#
_symmetry.space_group_name_H-M   'P 1'
#
loop_
_entity.id
_entity.type
_entity.pdbx_description
1 polymer ?
#
loop_
_entity_poly.entity_id
_entity_poly.type
_entity_poly.pdbx_seq_one_letter_code
_entity_poly.pdbx_strand_id
1 'polypeptide(L)'
;MEISLSDLVDSCREDIYLEMDTSNAQVEDELKFLKEFKKLLKKYNKPTNQIDYLINELEGNIDFENVIHIFDIDEKSIKNKIEKHPYFKNPCDYPIRLVTIMKYLKKKGVNIHYKDMDLIVDKLIQAIDGVKKVGDGMYFKKIN
;
A
#
# COMPACT_ATOMS: atom_id res chain seq x y z
N MET A 1 -22.70 -40.38 -17.07
CA MET A 1 -23.49 -39.47 -16.23
C MET A 1 -23.08 -38.07 -16.68
N GLU A 2 -23.88 -37.47 -17.57
CA GLU A 2 -23.61 -36.11 -18.08
C GLU A 2 -24.19 -35.12 -17.07
N ILE A 3 -23.32 -34.32 -16.47
CA ILE A 3 -23.73 -33.30 -15.52
C ILE A 3 -24.15 -32.07 -16.33
N SER A 4 -25.37 -31.58 -16.09
CA SER A 4 -25.90 -30.39 -16.75
C SER A 4 -25.07 -29.17 -16.34
N LEU A 5 -24.75 -28.29 -17.31
CA LEU A 5 -24.09 -27.01 -17.03
C LEU A 5 -24.87 -26.11 -16.07
N SER A 6 -26.18 -26.34 -15.90
CA SER A 6 -27.00 -25.65 -14.89
C SER A 6 -26.57 -25.98 -13.46
N ASP A 7 -26.11 -27.21 -13.22
CA ASP A 7 -25.81 -27.71 -11.87
C ASP A 7 -24.43 -27.22 -11.39
N LEU A 8 -23.59 -26.74 -12.32
CA LEU A 8 -22.30 -26.09 -12.03
C LEU A 8 -22.45 -24.62 -11.63
N VAL A 9 -23.55 -23.96 -12.02
CA VAL A 9 -23.74 -22.52 -11.77
C VAL A 9 -24.15 -22.25 -10.32
N ASP A 10 -24.81 -23.21 -9.67
CA ASP A 10 -25.24 -23.06 -8.27
C ASP A 10 -24.11 -23.27 -7.25
N SER A 11 -23.00 -23.94 -7.60
CA SER A 11 -21.86 -24.10 -6.68
C SER A 11 -20.89 -22.91 -6.67
N CYS A 12 -21.10 -21.90 -7.52
CA CYS A 12 -20.24 -20.70 -7.59
C CYS A 12 -20.69 -19.56 -6.65
N ARG A 13 -21.57 -19.84 -5.68
CA ARG A 13 -22.08 -18.85 -4.71
C ARG A 13 -21.39 -18.86 -3.35
N GLU A 14 -20.31 -19.61 -3.19
CA GLU A 14 -19.42 -19.44 -2.06
C GLU A 14 -18.31 -18.48 -2.48
N ASP A 15 -18.21 -17.35 -1.78
CA ASP A 15 -17.14 -16.37 -1.94
C ASP A 15 -15.80 -17.12 -1.96
N ILE A 16 -15.15 -17.16 -3.12
CA ILE A 16 -13.86 -17.84 -3.29
C ILE A 16 -12.81 -17.05 -2.50
N TYR A 17 -12.64 -17.43 -1.23
CA TYR A 17 -11.51 -17.02 -0.43
C TYR A 17 -10.30 -17.85 -0.88
N LEU A 18 -9.47 -17.23 -1.73
CA LEU A 18 -8.13 -17.74 -2.03
C LEU A 18 -7.26 -17.56 -0.78
N GLU A 19 -7.26 -18.53 0.12
CA GLU A 19 -6.15 -18.69 1.06
C GLU A 19 -4.92 -19.11 0.23
N MET A 20 -4.00 -18.16 0.03
CA MET A 20 -2.73 -18.41 -0.64
C MET A 20 -1.85 -19.26 0.28
N ASP A 21 -1.74 -20.55 -0.06
CA ASP A 21 -0.82 -21.48 0.58
C ASP A 21 0.63 -21.08 0.19
N THR A 22 1.39 -20.46 1.09
CA THR A 22 2.72 -19.93 0.76
C THR A 22 3.79 -21.02 0.84
N SER A 23 3.84 -21.93 -0.14
CA SER A 23 4.96 -22.87 -0.30
C SER A 23 6.08 -22.27 -1.16
N ASN A 24 7.35 -22.56 -0.86
CA ASN A 24 8.50 -22.02 -1.60
C ASN A 24 8.48 -22.34 -3.10
N ALA A 25 7.89 -23.48 -3.50
CA ALA A 25 7.72 -23.84 -4.90
C ALA A 25 6.79 -22.87 -5.66
N GLN A 26 5.79 -22.33 -4.96
CA GLN A 26 4.82 -21.41 -5.52
C GLN A 26 5.42 -20.02 -5.80
N VAL A 27 6.37 -19.59 -4.96
CA VAL A 27 7.12 -18.33 -5.15
C VAL A 27 8.01 -18.41 -6.40
N GLU A 28 8.68 -19.54 -6.65
CA GLU A 28 9.52 -19.72 -7.84
C GLU A 28 8.69 -19.70 -9.13
N ASP A 29 7.54 -20.37 -9.14
CA ASP A 29 6.62 -20.40 -10.28
C ASP A 29 5.99 -19.02 -10.55
N GLU A 30 5.59 -18.29 -9.50
CA GLU A 30 5.11 -16.90 -9.62
C GLU A 30 6.20 -15.97 -10.17
N LEU A 31 7.43 -16.09 -9.68
CA LEU A 31 8.57 -15.31 -10.20
C LEU A 31 8.84 -15.60 -11.67
N LYS A 32 8.75 -16.87 -12.08
CA LYS A 32 8.91 -17.27 -13.47
C LYS A 32 7.83 -16.64 -14.35
N PHE A 33 6.57 -16.72 -13.93
CA PHE A 33 5.44 -16.10 -14.62
C PHE A 33 5.63 -14.58 -14.77
N LEU A 34 5.95 -13.87 -13.67
CA LEU A 34 6.15 -12.42 -13.71
C LEU A 34 7.31 -12.02 -14.64
N LYS A 35 8.40 -12.80 -14.64
CA LYS A 35 9.55 -12.57 -15.54
C LYS A 35 9.16 -12.78 -17.01
N GLU A 36 8.33 -13.77 -17.33
CA GLU A 36 7.81 -13.98 -18.69
C GLU A 36 6.80 -12.89 -19.10
N PHE A 37 5.89 -12.52 -18.21
CA PHE A 37 4.91 -11.47 -18.45
C PHE A 37 5.59 -10.11 -18.66
N LYS A 38 6.64 -9.79 -17.90
CA LYS A 38 7.49 -8.61 -18.12
C LYS A 38 8.09 -8.59 -19.52
N LYS A 39 8.61 -9.72 -20.03
CA LYS A 39 9.15 -9.82 -21.39
C LYS A 39 8.05 -9.53 -22.43
N LEU A 40 6.85 -10.03 -22.20
CA LEU A 40 5.69 -9.77 -23.06
C LEU A 40 5.33 -8.28 -23.08
N LEU A 41 5.22 -7.64 -21.91
CA LEU A 41 4.92 -6.21 -21.81
C LEU A 41 5.97 -5.34 -22.52
N LYS A 42 7.26 -5.67 -22.36
CA LYS A 42 8.34 -4.98 -23.09
C LYS A 42 8.20 -5.12 -24.60
N LYS A 43 7.83 -6.30 -25.10
CA LYS A 43 7.59 -6.55 -26.53
C LYS A 43 6.52 -5.60 -27.11
N TYR A 44 5.55 -5.20 -26.30
CA TYR A 44 4.47 -4.29 -26.70
C TYR A 44 4.66 -2.84 -26.22
N ASN A 45 5.88 -2.45 -25.81
CA ASN A 45 6.18 -1.11 -25.26
C ASN A 45 5.22 -0.70 -24.13
N LYS A 46 4.80 -1.66 -23.28
CA LYS A 46 3.97 -1.41 -22.10
C LYS A 46 4.84 -1.16 -20.87
N PRO A 47 4.36 -0.31 -19.93
CA PRO A 47 5.08 -0.08 -18.68
C PRO A 47 5.21 -1.37 -17.86
N THR A 48 6.37 -1.60 -17.27
CA THR A 48 6.65 -2.80 -16.46
C THR A 48 6.78 -2.52 -14.98
N ASN A 49 6.68 -1.27 -14.55
CA ASN A 49 6.99 -0.81 -13.19
C ASN A 49 6.25 -1.63 -12.11
N GLN A 50 4.96 -1.95 -12.33
CA GLN A 50 4.17 -2.76 -11.41
C GLN A 50 4.64 -4.24 -11.37
N ILE A 51 5.09 -4.79 -12.50
CA ILE A 51 5.67 -6.14 -12.54
C ILE A 51 7.05 -6.16 -11.90
N ASP A 52 7.82 -5.09 -12.08
CA ASP A 52 9.12 -4.91 -11.43
C ASP A 52 8.95 -4.85 -9.91
N TYR A 53 7.90 -4.19 -9.41
CA TYR A 53 7.54 -4.22 -7.99
C TYR A 53 7.21 -5.62 -7.49
N LEU A 54 6.31 -6.35 -8.16
CA LEU A 54 5.91 -7.69 -7.73
C LEU A 54 7.08 -8.66 -7.71
N ILE A 55 8.00 -8.57 -8.69
CA ILE A 55 9.23 -9.37 -8.70
C ILE A 55 10.10 -9.02 -7.50
N ASN A 56 10.34 -7.73 -7.24
CA ASN A 56 11.14 -7.29 -6.10
C ASN A 56 10.49 -7.66 -4.76
N GLU A 57 9.15 -7.66 -4.68
CA GLU A 57 8.40 -8.08 -3.51
C GLU A 57 8.60 -9.56 -3.21
N LEU A 58 8.46 -10.42 -4.21
CA LEU A 58 8.70 -11.86 -4.06
C LEU A 58 10.18 -12.19 -3.80
N GLU A 59 11.10 -11.40 -4.33
CA GLU A 59 12.55 -11.54 -4.08
C GLU A 59 12.98 -10.92 -2.73
N GLY A 60 12.07 -10.27 -1.99
CA GLY A 60 12.36 -9.64 -0.70
C GLY A 60 13.21 -8.36 -0.77
N ASN A 61 13.35 -7.78 -1.96
CA ASN A 61 14.19 -6.63 -2.26
C ASN A 61 13.38 -5.31 -2.35
N ILE A 62 12.47 -5.08 -1.41
CA ILE A 62 11.65 -3.86 -1.42
C ILE A 62 12.39 -2.72 -0.69
N ASP A 63 12.51 -1.60 -1.39
CA ASP A 63 12.92 -0.31 -0.84
C ASP A 63 11.72 0.67 -0.92
N PHE A 64 11.47 1.43 0.14
CA PHE A 64 10.35 2.38 0.23
C PHE A 64 10.39 3.43 -0.88
N GLU A 65 11.58 3.81 -1.33
CA GLU A 65 11.74 4.74 -2.46
C GLU A 65 11.20 4.14 -3.77
N ASN A 66 11.35 2.83 -3.98
CA ASN A 66 10.78 2.13 -5.13
C ASN A 66 9.25 2.08 -5.07
N VAL A 67 8.65 1.97 -3.88
CA VAL A 67 7.17 1.97 -3.71
C VAL A 67 6.58 3.32 -4.16
N ILE A 68 7.17 4.42 -3.73
CA ILE A 68 6.71 5.78 -4.08
C ILE A 68 6.73 5.98 -5.60
N HIS A 69 7.82 5.59 -6.25
CA HIS A 69 7.98 5.73 -7.70
C HIS A 69 7.06 4.81 -8.51
N ILE A 70 6.84 3.57 -8.08
CA ILE A 70 6.06 2.60 -8.85
C ILE A 70 4.56 2.89 -8.78
N PHE A 71 4.07 3.33 -7.62
CA PHE A 71 2.65 3.64 -7.41
C PHE A 71 2.30 5.12 -7.65
N ASP A 72 3.26 5.91 -8.14
CA ASP A 72 3.10 7.36 -8.39
C ASP A 72 2.49 8.07 -7.17
N ILE A 73 3.05 7.79 -5.99
CA ILE A 73 2.54 8.31 -4.73
C ILE A 73 2.89 9.79 -4.64
N ASP A 74 1.87 10.65 -4.74
CA ASP A 74 2.03 12.09 -4.57
C ASP A 74 2.23 12.46 -3.08
N GLU A 75 3.47 12.35 -2.62
CA GLU A 75 3.91 12.73 -1.26
C GLU A 75 3.49 14.16 -0.90
N LYS A 76 3.50 15.10 -1.87
CA LYS A 76 3.13 16.50 -1.65
C LYS A 76 1.64 16.63 -1.38
N SER A 77 0.81 15.94 -2.15
CA SER A 77 -0.65 15.87 -1.93
C SER A 77 -1.00 15.23 -0.59
N ILE A 78 -0.29 14.17 -0.20
CA ILE A 78 -0.48 13.52 1.11
C ILE A 78 -0.06 14.48 2.23
N LYS A 79 1.14 15.07 2.17
CA LYS A 79 1.62 16.04 3.17
C LYS A 79 0.65 17.20 3.35
N ASN A 80 0.18 17.80 2.26
CA ASN A 80 -0.83 18.87 2.30
C ASN A 80 -2.15 18.43 2.96
N LYS A 81 -2.57 17.17 2.79
CA LYS A 81 -3.76 16.64 3.47
C LYS A 81 -3.50 16.43 4.95
N ILE A 82 -2.32 15.90 5.32
CA ILE A 82 -1.90 15.71 6.72
C ILE A 82 -1.91 17.06 7.44
N GLU A 83 -1.24 18.09 6.91
CA GLU A 83 -1.19 19.43 7.53
C GLU A 83 -2.59 20.06 7.71
N LYS A 84 -3.54 19.69 6.85
CA LYS A 84 -4.94 20.14 6.96
C LYS A 84 -5.76 19.40 8.03
N HIS A 85 -5.26 18.30 8.58
CA HIS A 85 -5.95 17.55 9.63
C HIS A 85 -6.18 18.46 10.86
N PRO A 86 -7.36 18.40 11.51
CA PRO A 86 -7.71 19.29 12.63
C PRO A 86 -6.63 19.35 13.72
N TYR A 87 -6.06 18.21 14.09
CA TYR A 87 -4.94 18.11 15.03
C TYR A 87 -3.71 18.95 14.66
N PHE A 88 -3.29 18.96 13.39
CA PHE A 88 -2.09 19.73 13.00
C PHE A 88 -2.39 21.22 12.82
N LYS A 89 -3.65 21.59 12.57
CA LYS A 89 -4.10 22.99 12.54
C LYS A 89 -4.23 23.59 13.94
N ASN A 90 -4.88 22.86 14.83
CA ASN A 90 -5.15 23.25 16.21
C ASN A 90 -4.61 22.13 17.12
N PRO A 91 -3.30 22.16 17.45
CA PRO A 91 -2.71 21.16 18.32
C PRO A 91 -3.35 21.20 19.70
N CYS A 92 -3.39 20.03 20.33
CA CYS A 92 -3.92 19.83 21.67
C CYS A 92 -2.87 19.13 22.53
N ASP A 93 -3.04 19.14 23.85
CA ASP A 93 -2.04 18.67 24.81
C ASP A 93 -1.91 17.13 24.89
N TYR A 94 -2.40 16.41 23.89
CA TYR A 94 -2.29 14.95 23.79
C TYR A 94 -1.77 14.54 22.40
N PRO A 95 -0.98 13.46 22.31
CA PRO A 95 -0.49 12.96 21.03
C PRO A 95 -1.58 12.34 20.14
N ILE A 96 -1.39 12.45 18.83
CA ILE A 96 -2.22 11.78 17.82
C ILE A 96 -1.59 10.45 17.36
N ARG A 97 -2.43 9.43 17.13
CA ARG A 97 -2.05 8.14 16.55
C ARG A 97 -1.92 8.20 15.03
N LEU A 98 -0.94 7.50 14.47
CA LEU A 98 -0.77 7.26 13.04
C LEU A 98 -2.05 6.70 12.40
N VAL A 99 -2.66 5.70 13.05
CA VAL A 99 -3.92 5.09 12.59
C VAL A 99 -5.05 6.12 12.43
N THR A 100 -5.10 7.14 13.30
CA THR A 100 -6.09 8.21 13.20
C THR A 100 -5.85 9.07 11.95
N ILE A 101 -4.59 9.41 11.69
CA ILE A 101 -4.18 10.18 10.50
C ILE A 101 -4.44 9.36 9.23
N MET A 102 -4.10 8.07 9.22
CA MET A 102 -4.37 7.14 8.12
C MET A 102 -5.87 7.04 7.81
N LYS A 103 -6.73 6.90 8.84
CA LYS A 103 -8.19 6.91 8.67
C LYS A 103 -8.69 8.22 8.06
N TYR A 104 -8.12 9.35 8.46
CA TYR A 104 -8.44 10.64 7.86
C TYR A 104 -8.01 10.71 6.39
N LEU A 105 -6.80 10.25 6.05
CA LEU A 105 -6.29 10.22 4.67
C LEU A 105 -7.19 9.36 3.77
N LYS A 106 -7.62 8.18 4.25
CA LYS A 106 -8.61 7.34 3.55
C LYS A 106 -9.91 8.09 3.26
N LYS A 107 -10.45 8.82 4.25
CA LYS A 107 -11.64 9.68 4.05
C LYS A 107 -11.42 10.83 3.06
N LYS A 108 -10.16 11.22 2.82
CA LYS A 108 -9.76 12.25 1.84
C LYS A 108 -9.37 11.66 0.47
N GLY A 109 -9.69 10.39 0.23
CA GLY A 109 -9.47 9.73 -1.05
C GLY A 109 -8.01 9.33 -1.30
N VAL A 110 -7.17 9.28 -0.27
CA VAL A 110 -5.83 8.68 -0.39
C VAL A 110 -6.00 7.17 -0.33
N ASN A 111 -5.46 6.46 -1.33
CA ASN A 111 -5.38 5.01 -1.29
C ASN A 111 -4.32 4.60 -0.25
N ILE A 112 -4.76 3.98 0.84
CA ILE A 112 -3.91 3.55 1.95
C ILE A 112 -3.57 2.05 1.88
N HIS A 113 -3.98 1.35 0.83
CA HIS A 113 -3.78 -0.08 0.68
C HIS A 113 -2.41 -0.45 0.09
N TYR A 114 -1.60 0.54 -0.31
CA TYR A 114 -0.22 0.24 -0.71
C TYR A 114 0.58 -0.24 0.50
N LYS A 115 1.50 -1.16 0.24
CA LYS A 115 2.47 -1.61 1.23
C LYS A 115 3.26 -0.41 1.75
N ASP A 116 3.60 -0.41 3.03
CA ASP A 116 4.44 0.59 3.67
C ASP A 116 3.89 2.03 3.68
N MET A 117 2.59 2.21 3.40
CA MET A 117 1.95 3.52 3.48
C MET A 117 1.99 4.11 4.88
N ASP A 118 1.96 3.28 5.91
CA ASP A 118 2.17 3.69 7.29
C ASP A 118 3.56 4.30 7.50
N LEU A 119 4.59 3.72 6.92
CA LEU A 119 5.97 4.22 6.97
C LEU A 119 6.15 5.49 6.15
N ILE A 120 5.55 5.58 4.97
CA ILE A 120 5.52 6.81 4.15
C ILE A 120 4.84 7.93 4.93
N VAL A 121 3.65 7.67 5.50
CA VAL A 121 2.91 8.68 6.25
C VAL A 121 3.64 9.07 7.54
N ASP A 122 4.29 8.14 8.22
CA ASP A 122 5.15 8.40 9.38
C ASP A 122 6.28 9.37 9.03
N LYS A 123 7.03 9.10 7.95
CA LYS A 123 8.06 10.01 7.41
C LYS A 123 7.50 11.40 7.11
N LEU A 124 6.35 11.48 6.45
CA LEU A 124 5.72 12.77 6.09
C LEU A 124 5.26 13.57 7.31
N ILE A 125 4.73 12.91 8.35
CA ILE A 125 4.32 13.57 9.61
C ILE A 125 5.54 14.13 10.33
N GLN A 126 6.62 13.37 10.42
CA GLN A 126 7.86 13.81 11.09
C GLN A 126 8.54 14.99 10.37
N ALA A 127 8.28 15.17 9.07
CA ALA A 127 8.75 16.30 8.28
C ALA A 127 7.91 17.59 8.41
N ILE A 128 6.88 17.59 9.29
CA ILE A 128 6.08 18.79 9.58
C ILE A 128 6.73 19.56 10.72
N ASP A 129 6.87 20.88 10.53
CA ASP A 129 7.47 21.74 11.55
C ASP A 129 6.71 21.71 12.88
N GLY A 130 7.45 21.68 13.98
CA GLY A 130 6.93 21.57 15.35
C GLY A 130 6.38 20.18 15.74
N VAL A 131 6.40 19.18 14.85
CA VAL A 131 5.96 17.81 15.16
C VAL A 131 7.12 16.98 15.72
N LYS A 132 6.86 16.20 16.76
CA LYS A 132 7.79 15.23 17.34
C LYS A 132 7.11 13.88 17.50
N LYS A 133 7.82 12.79 17.16
CA LYS A 133 7.39 11.43 17.49
C LYS A 133 7.66 11.17 18.97
N VAL A 134 6.63 10.80 19.72
CA VAL A 134 6.69 10.60 21.19
C VAL A 134 6.47 9.15 21.61
N GLY A 135 6.23 8.26 20.65
CA GLY A 135 6.06 6.83 20.85
C GLY A 135 5.80 6.15 19.51
N ASP A 136 5.63 4.83 19.55
CA ASP A 136 5.33 4.08 18.34
C ASP A 136 3.98 4.52 17.74
N GLY A 137 4.03 4.97 16.49
CA GLY A 137 2.90 5.59 15.79
C GLY A 137 2.26 6.78 16.51
N MET A 138 2.97 7.51 17.38
CA MET A 138 2.41 8.60 18.18
C MET A 138 3.15 9.92 17.96
N TYR A 139 2.41 10.99 17.67
CA TYR A 139 2.99 12.29 17.31
C TYR A 139 2.41 13.42 18.14
N PHE A 140 3.28 14.31 18.60
CA PHE A 140 2.93 15.51 19.33
C PHE A 140 3.33 16.74 18.54
N LYS A 141 2.42 17.70 18.34
CA LYS A 141 2.75 19.00 17.73
C LYS A 141 2.78 20.07 18.81
N LYS A 142 3.94 20.70 19.01
CA LYS A 142 4.04 21.87 19.88
C LYS A 142 3.52 23.10 19.14
N ILE A 143 2.71 23.90 19.81
CA ILE A 143 2.43 25.28 19.40
C ILE A 143 3.66 26.09 19.82
N ASN A 144 4.37 26.65 18.85
CA ASN A 144 5.40 27.66 19.12
C ASN A 144 4.74 29.01 19.42
#